data_AF-A0A7Z2K466-F1
#
_entry.id   AF-A0A7Z2K466-F1
#
_cell.length_a   1.000
_cell.length_b   1.000
_cell.length_c   1.000
_cell.angle_alpha   90.00
_cell.angle_beta   90.00
_cell.angle_gamma   90.00
#
_symmetry.space_group_name_H-M   'P 1'
#
loop_
_entity.id
_entity.type
_entity.pdbx_description
1 polymer ?
#
loop_
_entity_poly.entity_id
_entity_poly.type
_entity_poly.pdbx_seq_one_letter_code
_entity_poly.pdbx_strand_id
1 'polypeptide(L)'
;MLTLTLRNPLKLNLKGGNVVMKQVKEVANLTGITIRTLHYYDEIGLLAPATTETGYRLYTNDDIEKLQQILFFKALDFPLKKIKNILERPDFNQLEALHYQKGRLVEKKERLETIIATIDQTIQNVKGERTMTDQEKFKGLDFAQNQYEQEAREKFGDEAVNKSTQKLKNLSRNETDALGQSFHTIYRKLANLRLGSPDSEEAQNAIHEWYEFLNKNFGYHYTLEAFQGLGQMYIDDERFTKNIDQYGEGLALFMRDAMTVYADQNK
;
A
#
# COMPACT_ATOMS: atom_id res chain seq x y z
N MET A 1 41.08 -32.51 25.90
CA MET A 1 40.40 -31.20 25.94
C MET A 1 39.02 -31.37 25.31
N LEU A 2 37.98 -31.48 26.15
CA LEU A 2 36.58 -31.58 25.73
C LEU A 2 35.99 -30.17 25.65
N THR A 3 35.75 -29.66 24.44
CA THR A 3 34.98 -28.44 24.21
C THR A 3 33.48 -28.76 24.25
N LEU A 4 32.82 -28.31 25.31
CA LEU A 4 31.37 -28.42 25.55
C LEU A 4 30.57 -27.60 24.53
N THR A 5 29.72 -28.29 23.78
CA THR A 5 28.63 -27.75 22.98
C THR A 5 27.49 -27.26 23.88
N LEU A 6 27.34 -25.94 24.03
CA LEU A 6 26.17 -25.33 24.68
C LEU A 6 24.95 -25.40 23.74
N ARG A 7 24.04 -26.35 24.02
CA ARG A 7 22.83 -26.64 23.24
C ARG A 7 21.54 -26.54 24.08
N ASN A 8 21.51 -25.71 25.12
CA ASN A 8 20.33 -25.55 25.98
C ASN A 8 19.89 -24.07 26.12
N PRO A 9 18.59 -23.77 26.00
CA PRO A 9 18.05 -22.45 26.29
C PRO A 9 18.17 -22.14 27.80
N LEU A 10 18.48 -20.88 28.13
CA LEU A 10 18.53 -20.40 29.52
C LEU A 10 17.11 -20.35 30.10
N LYS A 11 16.78 -21.27 31.00
CA LYS A 11 15.57 -21.22 31.82
C LYS A 11 15.86 -20.38 33.07
N LEU A 12 15.45 -19.11 33.07
CA LEU A 12 15.52 -18.29 34.29
C LEU A 12 14.26 -18.53 35.12
N ASN A 13 14.43 -19.14 36.29
CA ASN A 13 13.32 -19.50 37.18
C ASN A 13 12.99 -18.30 38.09
N LEU A 14 12.25 -17.32 37.55
CA LEU A 14 11.64 -16.25 38.34
C LEU A 14 10.28 -16.76 38.85
N LYS A 15 10.01 -16.57 40.15
CA LYS A 15 8.82 -17.08 40.84
C LYS A 15 7.54 -16.70 40.07
N GLY A 16 6.87 -17.69 39.48
CA GLY A 16 5.56 -17.57 38.84
C GLY A 16 5.60 -17.52 37.31
N GLY A 17 5.73 -18.70 36.68
CA GLY A 17 5.65 -18.87 35.22
C GLY A 17 7.03 -19.04 34.56
N ASN A 18 7.23 -20.14 33.85
CA ASN A 18 8.44 -20.35 33.04
C ASN A 18 8.47 -19.33 31.88
N VAL A 19 9.14 -18.19 32.06
CA VAL A 19 9.42 -17.25 30.97
C VAL A 19 10.62 -17.76 30.18
N VAL A 20 10.36 -18.33 29.01
CA VAL A 20 11.41 -18.82 28.11
C VAL A 20 12.01 -17.61 27.38
N MET A 21 13.19 -17.19 27.80
CA MET A 21 13.95 -16.14 27.13
C MET A 21 14.91 -16.76 26.10
N LYS A 22 15.07 -16.11 24.95
CA LYS A 22 16.02 -16.54 23.91
C LYS A 22 17.16 -15.54 23.80
N GLN A 23 18.38 -16.02 23.64
CA GLN A 23 19.50 -15.16 23.29
C GLN A 23 19.47 -14.81 21.80
N VAL A 24 20.12 -13.70 21.43
CA VAL A 24 20.19 -13.22 20.03
C VAL A 24 20.61 -14.30 19.02
N LYS A 25 21.53 -15.19 19.39
CA LYS A 25 21.99 -16.29 18.52
C LYS A 25 20.91 -17.35 18.29
N GLU A 26 20.09 -17.64 19.30
CA GLU A 26 18.97 -18.56 19.17
C GLU A 26 17.88 -17.98 18.26
N VAL A 27 17.60 -16.66 18.39
CA VAL A 27 16.64 -15.96 17.54
C VAL A 27 17.12 -15.89 16.09
N ALA A 28 18.40 -15.59 15.86
CA ALA A 28 19.00 -15.60 14.53
C ALA A 28 18.89 -16.99 13.86
N ASN A 29 19.18 -18.06 14.59
CA ASN A 29 19.04 -19.42 14.09
C ASN A 29 17.58 -19.82 13.80
N LEU A 30 16.64 -19.37 14.63
CA LEU A 30 15.22 -19.66 14.46
C LEU A 30 14.62 -18.98 13.23
N THR A 31 15.00 -17.73 12.98
CA THR A 31 14.36 -16.87 11.98
C THR A 31 15.14 -16.76 10.67
N GLY A 32 16.41 -17.18 10.66
CA GLY A 32 17.32 -16.98 9.53
C GLY A 32 17.83 -15.55 9.39
N ILE A 33 17.47 -14.65 10.31
CA ILE A 33 17.92 -13.26 10.31
C ILE A 33 19.32 -13.15 10.91
N THR A 34 20.15 -12.29 10.33
CA THR A 34 21.50 -12.07 10.87
C THR A 34 21.45 -11.36 12.23
N ILE A 35 22.40 -11.69 13.12
CA ILE A 35 22.57 -10.98 14.40
C ILE A 35 22.71 -9.47 14.18
N ARG A 36 23.43 -9.05 13.11
CA ARG A 36 23.57 -7.65 12.72
C ARG A 36 22.22 -6.98 12.46
N THR A 37 21.31 -7.66 11.77
CA THR A 37 19.96 -7.14 11.52
C THR A 37 19.14 -7.03 12.81
N LEU A 38 19.24 -8.02 13.71
CA LEU A 38 18.56 -7.96 15.02
C LEU A 38 19.08 -6.81 15.88
N HIS A 39 20.40 -6.57 15.88
CA HIS A 39 20.99 -5.40 16.56
C HIS A 39 20.52 -4.10 15.92
N TYR A 40 20.45 -4.03 14.59
CA TYR A 40 19.95 -2.85 13.90
C TYR A 40 18.48 -2.56 14.24
N TYR A 41 17.63 -3.59 14.38
CA TYR A 41 16.23 -3.42 14.80
C TYR A 41 16.11 -2.87 16.22
N ASP A 42 17.02 -3.27 17.11
CA ASP A 42 17.13 -2.71 18.45
C ASP A 42 17.62 -1.25 18.42
N GLU A 43 18.68 -0.95 17.67
CA GLU A 43 19.24 0.40 17.52
C GLU A 43 18.21 1.43 17.03
N ILE A 44 17.33 1.04 16.10
CA ILE A 44 16.25 1.92 15.61
C ILE A 44 14.98 1.87 16.47
N GLY A 45 14.98 1.08 17.55
CA GLY A 45 13.85 0.88 18.47
C GLY A 45 12.66 0.14 17.86
N LEU A 46 12.85 -0.59 16.76
CA LEU A 46 11.81 -1.40 16.13
C LEU A 46 11.54 -2.68 16.94
N LEU A 47 12.60 -3.33 17.43
CA LEU A 47 12.53 -4.50 18.29
C LEU A 47 13.59 -4.38 19.39
N ALA A 48 13.17 -3.92 20.56
CA ALA A 48 14.04 -3.59 21.68
C ALA A 48 13.86 -4.59 22.85
N PRO A 49 14.59 -5.73 22.85
CA PRO A 49 14.50 -6.73 23.92
C PRO A 49 15.16 -6.26 25.22
N ALA A 50 14.92 -6.98 26.31
CA ALA A 50 15.62 -6.76 27.57
C ALA A 50 17.13 -7.05 27.42
N THR A 51 17.96 -6.30 28.14
CA THR A 51 19.42 -6.51 28.18
C THR A 51 19.86 -6.92 29.58
N THR A 52 20.72 -7.94 29.67
CA THR A 52 21.32 -8.38 30.94
C THR A 52 22.34 -7.36 31.44
N GLU A 53 22.69 -7.42 32.73
CA GLU A 53 23.79 -6.63 33.31
C GLU A 53 25.14 -6.83 32.57
N THR A 54 25.32 -8.01 31.96
CA THR A 54 26.50 -8.37 31.15
C THR A 54 26.41 -7.94 29.68
N GLY A 55 25.34 -7.24 29.27
CA GLY A 55 25.17 -6.69 27.93
C GLY A 55 24.56 -7.64 26.89
N TYR A 56 24.04 -8.81 27.29
CA TYR A 56 23.39 -9.74 26.38
C TYR A 56 21.89 -9.41 26.20
N ARG A 57 21.41 -9.45 24.95
CA ARG A 57 20.00 -9.30 24.63
C ARG A 57 19.22 -10.59 24.88
N LEU A 58 18.10 -10.47 25.59
CA LEU A 58 17.17 -11.54 25.92
C LEU A 58 15.79 -11.23 25.36
N TYR A 59 15.36 -12.05 24.40
CA TYR A 59 14.08 -11.92 23.72
C TYR A 59 13.02 -12.75 24.46
N THR A 60 11.95 -12.08 24.88
CA THR A 60 10.73 -12.69 25.40
C THR A 60 9.91 -13.34 24.28
N ASN A 61 8.86 -14.09 24.63
CA ASN A 61 7.92 -14.57 23.62
C ASN A 61 7.24 -13.42 22.86
N ASP A 62 6.87 -12.33 23.56
CA ASP A 62 6.26 -11.15 22.95
C ASP A 62 7.20 -10.49 21.93
N ASP A 63 8.52 -10.47 22.21
CA ASP A 63 9.52 -9.99 21.26
C ASP A 63 9.58 -10.89 20.00
N ILE A 64 9.41 -12.21 20.16
CA ILE A 64 9.36 -13.15 19.04
C ILE A 64 8.08 -12.94 18.21
N GLU A 65 6.94 -12.71 18.84
CA GLU A 65 5.68 -12.39 18.15
C GLU A 65 5.77 -11.06 17.40
N LYS A 66 6.35 -10.02 18.03
CA LYS A 66 6.62 -8.74 17.37
C LYS A 66 7.57 -8.90 16.19
N LEU A 67 8.64 -9.69 16.35
CA LEU A 67 9.56 -9.99 15.26
C LEU A 67 8.84 -10.68 14.10
N GLN A 68 7.94 -11.63 14.36
CA GLN A 68 7.16 -12.28 13.31
C GLN A 68 6.33 -11.26 12.52
N GLN A 69 5.64 -10.33 13.20
CA GLN A 69 4.87 -9.28 12.53
C GLN A 69 5.74 -8.37 11.66
N ILE A 70 6.92 -7.97 12.17
CA ILE A 70 7.90 -7.20 11.41
C ILE A 70 8.26 -7.93 10.12
N LEU A 71 8.46 -9.24 10.17
CA LEU A 71 8.84 -10.03 9.01
C LEU A 71 7.73 -10.19 7.99
N PHE A 72 6.46 -10.28 8.40
CA PHE A 72 5.34 -10.24 7.46
C PHE A 72 5.28 -8.92 6.70
N PHE A 73 5.44 -7.78 7.39
CA PHE A 73 5.53 -6.49 6.71
C PHE A 73 6.77 -6.39 5.80
N LYS A 74 7.92 -6.95 6.21
CA LYS A 74 9.11 -7.01 5.36
C LYS A 74 8.89 -7.85 4.10
N ALA A 75 8.14 -8.95 4.17
CA ALA A 75 7.78 -9.77 3.01
C ALA A 75 6.89 -9.02 2.00
N LEU A 76 6.18 -8.00 2.47
CA LEU A 76 5.40 -7.04 1.69
C LEU A 76 6.19 -5.81 1.25
N ASP A 77 7.52 -5.82 1.41
CA ASP A 77 8.44 -4.76 1.01
C ASP A 77 8.24 -3.42 1.74
N PHE A 78 7.60 -3.42 2.92
CA PHE A 78 7.44 -2.21 3.71
C PHE A 78 8.81 -1.71 4.25
N PRO A 79 9.07 -0.39 4.24
CA PRO A 79 10.25 0.18 4.85
C PRO A 79 10.16 0.13 6.38
N LEU A 80 11.28 -0.11 7.06
CA LEU A 80 11.34 -0.32 8.52
C LEU A 80 10.71 0.83 9.32
N LYS A 81 10.88 2.07 8.87
CA LYS A 81 10.26 3.26 9.49
C LYS A 81 8.73 3.17 9.50
N LYS A 82 8.13 2.70 8.40
CA LYS A 82 6.67 2.53 8.29
C LYS A 82 6.18 1.40 9.17
N ILE A 83 6.92 0.29 9.21
CA ILE A 83 6.63 -0.84 10.11
C ILE A 83 6.62 -0.35 11.56
N LYS A 84 7.64 0.41 11.97
CA LYS A 84 7.71 1.00 13.31
C LYS A 84 6.48 1.85 13.62
N ASN A 85 6.15 2.80 12.73
CA ASN A 85 4.99 3.67 12.91
C ASN A 85 3.66 2.90 13.03
N ILE A 86 3.48 1.82 12.26
CA ILE A 86 2.27 0.99 12.33
C ILE A 86 2.18 0.28 13.68
N LEU A 87 3.28 -0.31 14.16
CA LEU A 87 3.31 -1.08 15.41
C LEU A 87 3.21 -0.21 16.67
N GLU A 88 3.57 1.08 16.59
CA GLU A 88 3.52 2.02 17.73
C GLU A 88 2.18 2.76 17.85
N ARG A 89 1.25 2.52 16.92
CA ARG A 89 -0.07 3.16 16.94
C ARG A 89 -0.90 2.69 18.15
N PRO A 90 -1.52 3.60 18.92
CA PRO A 90 -2.37 3.23 20.06
C PRO A 90 -3.57 2.35 19.68
N ASP A 91 -4.06 2.49 18.46
CA ASP A 91 -5.18 1.77 17.88
C ASP A 91 -4.75 0.51 17.09
N PHE A 92 -3.49 0.08 17.23
CA PHE A 92 -2.99 -1.09 16.51
C PHE A 92 -3.72 -2.38 16.95
N ASN A 93 -4.43 -2.99 16.01
CA ASN A 93 -5.05 -4.29 16.16
C ASN A 93 -4.25 -5.36 15.39
N GLN A 94 -3.60 -6.27 16.12
CA GLN A 94 -2.78 -7.33 15.56
C GLN A 94 -3.56 -8.25 14.60
N LEU A 95 -4.81 -8.59 14.92
CA LEU A 95 -5.60 -9.50 14.10
C LEU A 95 -5.97 -8.86 12.75
N GLU A 96 -6.36 -7.59 12.77
CA GLU A 96 -6.65 -6.82 11.55
C GLU A 96 -5.39 -6.66 10.68
N ALA A 97 -4.25 -6.36 11.31
CA ALA A 97 -2.98 -6.27 10.61
C ALA A 97 -2.60 -7.61 9.93
N LEU A 98 -2.81 -8.75 10.60
CA LEU A 98 -2.59 -10.07 10.02
C LEU A 98 -3.52 -10.37 8.84
N HIS A 99 -4.81 -10.03 8.96
CA HIS A 99 -5.76 -10.17 7.85
C HIS A 99 -5.35 -9.33 6.64
N TYR A 100 -4.96 -8.09 6.88
CA TYR A 100 -4.45 -7.19 5.85
C TYR A 100 -3.19 -7.75 5.18
N GLN A 101 -2.19 -8.15 5.98
CA GLN A 101 -0.95 -8.74 5.48
C GLN A 101 -1.21 -9.98 4.63
N LYS A 102 -2.09 -10.88 5.09
CA LYS A 102 -2.51 -12.06 4.33
C LYS A 102 -3.12 -11.67 2.98
N GLY A 103 -4.05 -10.71 2.96
CA GLY A 103 -4.66 -10.20 1.74
C GLY A 103 -3.62 -9.71 0.73
N ARG A 104 -2.67 -8.88 1.19
CA ARG A 104 -1.58 -8.34 0.34
C ARG A 104 -0.64 -9.43 -0.17
N LEU A 105 -0.36 -10.45 0.63
CA LEU A 105 0.45 -11.60 0.19
C LEU A 105 -0.27 -12.44 -0.87
N VAL A 106 -1.59 -12.62 -0.74
CA VAL A 106 -2.41 -13.30 -1.76
C VAL A 106 -2.41 -12.51 -3.07
N GLU A 107 -2.54 -11.19 -3.02
CA GLU A 107 -2.46 -10.34 -4.20
C GLU A 107 -1.07 -10.40 -4.87
N LYS A 108 0.00 -10.39 -4.05
CA LYS A 108 1.37 -10.58 -4.54
C LYS A 108 1.53 -11.95 -5.20
N LYS A 109 0.92 -13.01 -4.64
CA LYS A 109 0.90 -14.35 -5.24
C LYS A 109 0.18 -14.35 -6.59
N GLU A 110 -1.04 -13.82 -6.68
CA GLU A 110 -1.82 -13.75 -7.93
C GLU A 110 -1.07 -12.99 -9.03
N ARG A 111 -0.39 -11.89 -8.65
CA ARG A 111 0.49 -11.16 -9.55
C ARG A 111 1.66 -12.01 -10.04
N LEU A 112 2.34 -12.72 -9.14
CA LEU A 112 3.45 -13.62 -9.51
C LEU A 112 2.97 -14.74 -10.43
N GLU A 113 1.80 -15.33 -10.18
CA GLU A 113 1.18 -16.32 -11.06
C GLU A 113 0.90 -15.74 -12.46
N THR A 114 0.43 -14.50 -12.53
CA THR A 114 0.25 -13.77 -13.80
C THR A 114 1.58 -13.58 -14.54
N ILE A 115 2.64 -13.18 -13.83
CA ILE A 115 3.97 -13.00 -14.41
C ILE A 115 4.53 -14.33 -14.92
N ILE A 116 4.37 -15.43 -14.15
CA ILE A 116 4.78 -16.77 -14.56
C ILE A 116 4.08 -17.17 -15.85
N ALA A 117 2.76 -16.96 -15.94
CA ALA A 117 2.02 -17.22 -17.16
C ALA A 117 2.54 -16.37 -18.33
N THR A 118 2.81 -15.08 -18.13
CA THR A 118 3.41 -14.22 -19.16
C THR A 118 4.78 -14.73 -19.61
N ILE A 119 5.61 -15.27 -18.70
CA ILE A 119 6.90 -15.91 -19.03
C ILE A 119 6.68 -17.14 -19.91
N ASP A 120 5.75 -18.02 -19.56
CA ASP A 120 5.45 -19.23 -20.35
C ASP A 120 5.01 -18.87 -21.77
N GLN A 121 4.17 -17.86 -21.89
CA GLN A 121 3.73 -17.31 -23.17
C GLN A 121 4.88 -16.70 -23.97
N THR A 122 5.80 -16.01 -23.29
CA THR A 122 7.00 -15.42 -23.89
C THR A 122 7.94 -16.52 -24.41
N ILE A 123 8.09 -17.63 -23.68
CA ILE A 123 8.88 -18.78 -24.14
C ILE A 123 8.30 -19.35 -25.44
N GLN A 124 6.97 -19.52 -25.54
CA GLN A 124 6.31 -19.97 -26.77
C GLN A 124 6.53 -18.99 -27.92
N ASN A 125 6.46 -17.68 -27.65
CA ASN A 125 6.71 -16.65 -28.64
C ASN A 125 8.14 -16.68 -29.17
N VAL A 126 9.14 -16.83 -28.29
CA VAL A 126 10.56 -16.94 -28.67
C VAL A 126 10.82 -18.20 -29.50
N LYS A 127 10.11 -19.31 -29.24
CA LYS A 127 10.19 -20.53 -30.05
C LYS A 127 9.46 -20.43 -31.41
N GLY A 128 8.73 -19.34 -31.67
CA GLY A 128 7.91 -19.18 -32.86
C GLY A 128 6.60 -19.99 -32.84
N GLU A 129 6.20 -20.52 -31.68
CA GLU A 129 4.98 -21.31 -31.50
C GLU A 129 3.72 -20.44 -31.37
N ARG A 130 3.90 -19.16 -31.00
CA ARG A 130 2.85 -18.13 -30.99
C ARG A 130 3.42 -16.76 -31.33
N THR A 131 2.54 -15.79 -31.54
CA THR A 131 2.89 -14.37 -31.53
C THR A 131 2.24 -13.69 -30.32
N MET A 132 2.94 -12.75 -29.68
CA MET A 132 2.41 -11.93 -28.59
C MET A 132 2.28 -10.46 -29.01
N THR A 133 1.15 -9.85 -28.66
CA THR A 133 0.96 -8.40 -28.70
C THR A 133 1.81 -7.70 -27.64
N ASP A 134 2.05 -6.39 -27.81
CA ASP A 134 2.82 -5.63 -26.81
C ASP A 134 2.11 -5.58 -25.45
N GLN A 135 0.78 -5.50 -25.42
CA GLN A 135 0.02 -5.58 -24.16
C GLN A 135 0.24 -6.92 -23.43
N GLU A 136 0.24 -8.04 -24.14
CA GLU A 136 0.47 -9.35 -23.53
C GLU A 136 1.88 -9.50 -22.96
N LYS A 137 2.90 -8.93 -23.63
CA LYS A 137 4.30 -9.00 -23.17
C LYS A 137 4.52 -8.36 -21.81
N PHE A 138 3.71 -7.36 -21.43
CA PHE A 138 3.87 -6.62 -20.19
C PHE A 138 2.82 -6.97 -19.12
N LYS A 139 1.92 -7.91 -19.38
CA LYS A 139 0.87 -8.30 -18.43
C LYS A 139 1.46 -8.77 -17.09
N GLY A 140 1.04 -8.15 -15.99
CA GLY A 140 1.51 -8.45 -14.63
C GLY A 140 2.82 -7.74 -14.22
N LEU A 141 3.48 -7.06 -15.17
CA LEU A 141 4.71 -6.30 -14.96
C LEU A 141 4.45 -4.81 -14.69
N ASP A 142 3.24 -4.44 -14.23
CA ASP A 142 2.90 -3.06 -13.93
C ASP A 142 3.69 -2.55 -12.72
N PHE A 143 4.76 -1.80 -12.98
CA PHE A 143 5.59 -1.17 -11.96
C PHE A 143 4.95 0.12 -11.41
N ALA A 144 4.06 0.76 -12.18
CA ALA A 144 3.40 2.01 -11.80
C ALA A 144 2.33 1.82 -10.70
N GLN A 145 1.60 0.70 -10.74
CA GLN A 145 0.46 0.46 -9.83
C GLN A 145 0.90 0.35 -8.36
N ASN A 146 2.10 -0.16 -8.11
CA ASN A 146 2.63 -0.37 -6.76
C ASN A 146 3.02 0.96 -6.08
N GLN A 147 3.40 1.99 -6.85
CA GLN A 147 3.76 3.29 -6.31
C GLN A 147 2.52 4.12 -5.94
N TYR A 148 1.52 4.20 -6.82
CA TYR A 148 0.28 4.93 -6.54
C TYR A 148 -0.50 4.32 -5.36
N GLU A 149 -0.48 3.00 -5.23
CA GLU A 149 -1.15 2.35 -4.12
C GLU A 149 -0.44 2.65 -2.78
N GLN A 150 0.89 2.67 -2.75
CA GLN A 150 1.65 3.04 -1.55
C GLN A 150 1.41 4.50 -1.15
N GLU A 151 1.45 5.41 -2.12
CA GLU A 151 1.16 6.85 -1.91
C GLU A 151 -0.29 7.06 -1.45
N ALA A 152 -1.26 6.35 -2.06
CA ALA A 152 -2.66 6.41 -1.65
C ALA A 152 -2.85 5.92 -0.21
N ARG A 153 -2.14 4.86 0.20
CA ARG A 153 -2.19 4.37 1.59
C ARG A 153 -1.58 5.36 2.57
N GLU A 154 -0.56 6.10 2.16
CA GLU A 154 0.06 7.14 2.99
C GLU A 154 -0.83 8.36 3.16
N LYS A 155 -1.54 8.77 2.09
CA LYS A 155 -2.42 9.94 2.10
C LYS A 155 -3.81 9.66 2.68
N PHE A 156 -4.40 8.50 2.36
CA PHE A 156 -5.80 8.19 2.65
C PHE A 156 -5.98 7.05 3.66
N GLY A 157 -4.90 6.40 4.06
CA GLY A 157 -4.92 5.30 5.03
C GLY A 157 -5.24 3.95 4.40
N ASP A 158 -4.85 2.87 5.10
CA ASP A 158 -5.01 1.51 4.61
C ASP A 158 -6.47 1.09 4.45
N GLU A 159 -7.36 1.53 5.34
CA GLU A 159 -8.78 1.17 5.31
C GLU A 159 -9.47 1.71 4.04
N ALA A 160 -9.23 2.97 3.68
CA ALA A 160 -9.80 3.60 2.49
C ALA A 160 -9.36 2.90 1.20
N VAL A 161 -8.05 2.62 1.07
CA VAL A 161 -7.49 1.94 -0.09
C VAL A 161 -7.98 0.50 -0.18
N ASN A 162 -8.11 -0.20 0.95
CA ASN A 162 -8.63 -1.57 0.97
C ASN A 162 -10.10 -1.62 0.54
N LYS A 163 -10.95 -0.74 1.08
CA LYS A 163 -12.37 -0.63 0.69
C LYS A 163 -12.54 -0.34 -0.79
N SER A 164 -11.75 0.60 -1.32
CA SER A 164 -11.76 0.95 -2.74
C SER A 164 -11.34 -0.23 -3.62
N THR A 165 -10.22 -0.87 -3.28
CA THR A 165 -9.69 -2.04 -4.00
C THR A 165 -10.69 -3.19 -4.02
N GLN A 166 -11.29 -3.51 -2.87
CA GLN A 166 -12.27 -4.60 -2.75
C GLN A 166 -13.53 -4.31 -3.57
N LYS A 167 -14.02 -3.07 -3.55
CA LYS A 167 -15.19 -2.67 -4.34
C LYS A 167 -14.93 -2.81 -5.84
N LEU A 168 -13.78 -2.33 -6.33
CA LEU A 168 -13.40 -2.42 -7.73
C LEU A 168 -13.21 -3.87 -8.19
N LYS A 169 -12.62 -4.74 -7.35
CA LYS A 169 -12.46 -6.17 -7.64
C LYS A 169 -13.78 -6.93 -7.80
N ASN A 170 -14.83 -6.48 -7.13
CA ASN A 170 -16.14 -7.12 -7.16
C ASN A 170 -17.01 -6.66 -8.34
N LEU A 171 -16.57 -5.68 -9.12
CA LEU A 171 -17.32 -5.23 -10.30
C LEU A 171 -17.25 -6.29 -11.40
N SER A 172 -18.40 -6.58 -12.00
CA SER A 172 -18.44 -7.32 -13.27
C SER A 172 -17.79 -6.52 -14.39
N ARG A 173 -17.51 -7.20 -15.51
CA ARG A 173 -16.98 -6.54 -16.71
C ARG A 173 -17.89 -5.41 -17.21
N ASN A 174 -19.20 -5.66 -17.24
CA ASN A 174 -20.18 -4.65 -17.67
C ASN A 174 -20.19 -3.43 -16.73
N GLU A 175 -20.08 -3.64 -15.43
CA GLU A 175 -20.01 -2.55 -14.45
C GLU A 175 -18.69 -1.78 -14.56
N THR A 176 -17.58 -2.48 -14.81
CA THR A 176 -16.27 -1.86 -15.06
C THR A 176 -16.30 -0.97 -16.30
N ASP A 177 -16.88 -1.46 -17.39
CA ASP A 177 -17.02 -0.71 -18.64
C ASP A 177 -17.94 0.52 -18.46
N ALA A 178 -19.07 0.35 -17.77
CA ALA A 178 -20.00 1.45 -17.47
C ALA A 178 -19.36 2.52 -16.57
N LEU A 179 -18.57 2.10 -15.59
CA LEU A 179 -17.82 3.00 -14.71
C LEU A 179 -16.79 3.82 -15.51
N GLY A 180 -16.04 3.17 -16.40
CA GLY A 180 -15.09 3.83 -17.29
C GLY A 180 -15.76 4.83 -18.25
N GLN A 181 -16.90 4.48 -18.84
CA GLN A 181 -17.66 5.39 -19.71
C GLN A 181 -18.16 6.63 -18.95
N SER A 182 -18.63 6.43 -17.72
CA SER A 182 -19.08 7.53 -16.85
C SER A 182 -17.93 8.48 -16.53
N PHE A 183 -16.76 7.93 -16.17
CA PHE A 183 -15.54 8.70 -15.96
C PHE A 183 -15.17 9.53 -17.20
N HIS A 184 -15.08 8.90 -18.38
CA HIS A 184 -14.73 9.58 -19.63
C HIS A 184 -15.72 10.70 -19.98
N THR A 185 -17.01 10.49 -19.71
CA THR A 185 -18.06 11.47 -20.00
C THR A 185 -17.88 12.74 -19.16
N ILE A 186 -17.66 12.57 -17.86
CA ILE A 186 -17.39 13.69 -16.93
C ILE A 186 -16.11 14.43 -17.33
N TYR A 187 -15.03 13.69 -17.62
CA TYR A 187 -13.75 14.29 -18.01
C TYR A 187 -13.85 15.10 -19.31
N ARG A 188 -14.57 14.60 -20.32
CA ARG A 188 -14.80 15.35 -21.57
C ARG A 188 -15.63 16.61 -21.34
N LYS A 189 -16.65 16.54 -20.47
CA LYS A 189 -17.45 17.71 -20.09
C LYS A 189 -16.57 18.78 -19.44
N LEU A 190 -15.76 18.41 -18.46
CA LEU A 190 -14.81 19.31 -17.80
C LEU A 190 -13.75 19.84 -18.79
N ALA A 191 -13.23 18.99 -19.68
CA ALA A 191 -12.29 19.40 -20.73
C ALA A 191 -12.86 20.51 -21.62
N ASN A 192 -14.14 20.43 -22.00
CA ASN A 192 -14.78 21.46 -22.84
C ASN A 192 -14.95 22.79 -22.10
N LEU A 193 -15.09 22.76 -20.77
CA LEU A 193 -15.26 23.95 -19.93
C LEU A 193 -13.92 24.59 -19.52
N ARG A 194 -12.80 23.90 -19.70
CA ARG A 194 -11.50 24.24 -19.08
C ARG A 194 -10.91 25.62 -19.44
N LEU A 195 -11.35 26.21 -20.56
CA LEU A 195 -10.90 27.55 -20.99
C LEU A 195 -11.77 28.67 -20.41
N GLY A 196 -12.89 28.32 -19.77
CA GLY A 196 -13.79 29.25 -19.10
C GLY A 196 -13.42 29.46 -17.63
N SER A 197 -14.33 30.11 -16.89
CA SER A 197 -14.13 30.39 -15.47
C SER A 197 -14.38 29.14 -14.60
N PRO A 198 -13.48 28.79 -13.66
CA PRO A 198 -13.66 27.62 -12.80
C PRO A 198 -14.83 27.78 -11.81
N ASP A 199 -15.30 28.99 -11.54
CA ASP A 199 -16.45 29.31 -10.68
C ASP A 199 -17.77 29.47 -11.43
N SER A 200 -17.80 29.23 -12.75
CA SER A 200 -19.06 29.29 -13.52
C SER A 200 -20.04 28.22 -13.05
N GLU A 201 -21.34 28.48 -13.23
CA GLU A 201 -22.39 27.53 -12.84
C GLU A 201 -22.22 26.18 -13.54
N GLU A 202 -21.84 26.17 -14.82
CA GLU A 202 -21.59 24.96 -15.59
C GLU A 202 -20.35 24.19 -15.09
N ALA A 203 -19.28 24.91 -14.72
CA ALA A 203 -18.08 24.33 -14.15
C ALA A 203 -18.36 23.68 -12.80
N GLN A 204 -19.07 24.38 -11.91
CA GLN A 204 -19.41 23.90 -10.58
C GLN A 204 -20.38 22.72 -10.62
N ASN A 205 -21.35 22.71 -11.55
CA ASN A 205 -22.22 21.56 -11.78
C ASN A 205 -21.44 20.32 -12.26
N ALA A 206 -20.46 20.51 -13.16
CA ALA A 206 -19.62 19.40 -13.63
C ALA A 206 -18.67 18.87 -12.53
N ILE A 207 -18.17 19.75 -11.66
CA ILE A 207 -17.36 19.36 -10.49
C ILE A 207 -18.22 18.66 -9.43
N HIS A 208 -19.47 19.07 -9.23
CA HIS A 208 -20.41 18.35 -8.37
C HIS A 208 -20.65 16.92 -8.88
N GLU A 209 -20.89 16.75 -10.18
CA GLU A 209 -20.99 15.42 -10.80
C GLU A 209 -19.73 14.58 -10.58
N TRP A 210 -18.55 15.19 -10.65
CA TRP A 210 -17.29 14.54 -10.36
C TRP A 210 -17.15 14.12 -8.88
N TYR A 211 -17.52 15.00 -7.96
CA TYR A 211 -17.53 14.73 -6.52
C TYR A 211 -18.47 13.55 -6.17
N GLU A 212 -19.70 13.58 -6.67
CA GLU A 212 -20.68 12.51 -6.49
C GLU A 212 -20.20 11.20 -7.10
N PHE A 213 -19.61 11.25 -8.31
CA PHE A 213 -19.04 10.08 -8.95
C PHE A 213 -17.95 9.43 -8.09
N LEU A 214 -17.04 10.21 -7.52
CA LEU A 214 -15.98 9.69 -6.66
C LEU A 214 -16.55 9.02 -5.40
N ASN A 215 -17.46 9.70 -4.72
CA ASN A 215 -18.07 9.24 -3.46
C ASN A 215 -18.93 8.00 -3.65
N LYS A 216 -19.63 7.88 -4.78
CA LYS A 216 -20.49 6.74 -5.08
C LYS A 216 -19.68 5.49 -5.44
N ASN A 217 -18.57 5.63 -6.16
CA ASN A 217 -17.95 4.50 -6.85
C ASN A 217 -16.72 3.90 -6.14
N PHE A 218 -15.98 4.67 -5.35
CA PHE A 218 -14.69 4.20 -4.80
C PHE A 218 -14.72 3.78 -3.33
N GLY A 219 -15.90 3.72 -2.70
CA GLY A 219 -16.05 3.15 -1.35
C GLY A 219 -15.42 3.98 -0.22
N TYR A 220 -14.93 5.18 -0.56
CA TYR A 220 -14.44 6.19 0.35
C TYR A 220 -15.28 7.45 0.14
N HIS A 221 -15.70 8.07 1.24
CA HIS A 221 -16.40 9.34 1.20
C HIS A 221 -15.37 10.46 1.40
N TYR A 222 -15.08 11.20 0.34
CA TYR A 222 -14.25 12.39 0.38
C TYR A 222 -15.00 13.48 1.13
N THR A 223 -14.39 14.04 2.18
CA THR A 223 -14.82 15.34 2.69
C THR A 223 -14.50 16.42 1.65
N LEU A 224 -15.08 17.62 1.80
CA LEU A 224 -14.78 18.73 0.90
C LEU A 224 -13.30 19.12 0.95
N GLU A 225 -12.66 19.05 2.11
CA GLU A 225 -11.22 19.29 2.27
C GLU A 225 -10.40 18.21 1.57
N ALA A 226 -10.79 16.93 1.71
CA ALA A 226 -10.11 15.83 1.03
C ALA A 226 -10.25 15.93 -0.49
N PHE A 227 -11.42 16.37 -0.98
CA PHE A 227 -11.67 16.61 -2.40
C PHE A 227 -10.85 17.80 -2.93
N GLN A 228 -10.78 18.91 -2.19
CA GLN A 228 -9.89 20.02 -2.52
C GLN A 228 -8.42 19.58 -2.58
N GLY A 229 -7.97 18.80 -1.59
CA GLY A 229 -6.61 18.24 -1.55
C GLY A 229 -6.32 17.30 -2.72
N LEU A 230 -7.31 16.52 -3.17
CA LEU A 230 -7.21 15.70 -4.38
C LEU A 230 -6.97 16.57 -5.63
N GLY A 231 -7.67 17.70 -5.74
CA GLY A 231 -7.46 18.65 -6.83
C GLY A 231 -6.03 19.20 -6.83
N GLN A 232 -5.48 19.56 -5.67
CA GLN A 232 -4.10 20.03 -5.56
C GLN A 232 -3.09 18.94 -5.98
N MET A 233 -3.34 17.68 -5.64
CA MET A 233 -2.50 16.56 -6.07
C MET A 233 -2.41 16.43 -7.61
N TYR A 234 -3.47 16.79 -8.34
CA TYR A 234 -3.46 16.69 -9.81
C TYR A 234 -2.40 17.56 -10.47
N ILE A 235 -1.94 18.62 -9.81
CA ILE A 235 -0.88 19.52 -10.30
C ILE A 235 0.45 19.34 -9.57
N ASP A 236 0.44 18.86 -8.32
CA ASP A 236 1.68 18.62 -7.56
C ASP A 236 2.47 17.41 -8.10
N ASP A 237 1.80 16.48 -8.77
CA ASP A 237 2.39 15.29 -9.37
C ASP A 237 2.19 15.30 -10.89
N GLU A 238 3.29 15.51 -11.61
CA GLU A 238 3.32 15.62 -13.08
C GLU A 238 2.71 14.39 -13.78
N ARG A 239 2.73 13.21 -13.14
CA ARG A 239 2.12 12.00 -13.70
C ARG A 239 0.60 12.12 -13.78
N PHE A 240 -0.03 12.70 -12.75
CA PHE A 240 -1.46 12.99 -12.76
C PHE A 240 -1.79 14.09 -13.77
N THR A 241 -1.02 15.18 -13.78
CA THR A 241 -1.20 16.28 -14.74
C THR A 241 -1.19 15.74 -16.17
N LYS A 242 -0.15 14.97 -16.54
CA LYS A 242 -0.02 14.39 -17.88
C LYS A 242 -1.16 13.43 -18.23
N ASN A 243 -1.65 12.66 -17.26
CA ASN A 243 -2.78 11.76 -17.50
C ASN A 243 -4.08 12.51 -17.68
N ILE A 244 -4.35 13.54 -16.88
CA ILE A 244 -5.60 14.32 -16.96
C ILE A 244 -5.60 15.19 -18.22
N ASP A 245 -4.47 15.81 -18.56
CA ASP A 245 -4.36 16.70 -19.72
C ASP A 245 -4.43 15.95 -21.07
N GLN A 246 -4.45 14.60 -21.07
CA GLN A 246 -4.77 13.83 -22.28
C GLN A 246 -6.17 14.14 -22.84
N TYR A 247 -7.09 14.65 -22.01
CA TYR A 247 -8.42 15.10 -22.43
C TYR A 247 -8.43 16.55 -22.94
N GLY A 248 -7.37 17.31 -22.68
CA GLY A 248 -7.20 18.69 -23.08
C GLY A 248 -6.16 19.38 -22.20
N GLU A 249 -5.16 20.00 -22.83
CA GLU A 249 -4.11 20.76 -22.12
C GLU A 249 -4.73 21.81 -21.18
N GLY A 250 -4.21 21.87 -19.95
CA GLY A 250 -4.68 22.77 -18.89
C GLY A 250 -5.88 22.25 -18.08
N LEU A 251 -6.38 21.05 -18.37
CA LEU A 251 -7.53 20.49 -17.65
C LEU A 251 -7.21 20.22 -16.18
N ALA A 252 -6.03 19.68 -15.85
CA ALA A 252 -5.66 19.39 -14.47
C ALA A 252 -5.67 20.66 -13.60
N LEU A 253 -5.15 21.77 -14.14
CA LEU A 253 -5.15 23.07 -13.47
C LEU A 253 -6.58 23.60 -13.27
N PHE A 254 -7.40 23.55 -14.32
CA PHE A 254 -8.80 23.95 -14.24
C PHE A 254 -9.57 23.14 -13.20
N MET A 255 -9.39 21.81 -13.18
CA MET A 255 -10.03 20.95 -12.18
C MET A 255 -9.58 21.30 -10.77
N ARG A 256 -8.28 21.54 -10.55
CA ARG A 256 -7.77 21.98 -9.23
C ARG A 256 -8.47 23.25 -8.75
N ASP A 257 -8.56 24.25 -9.62
CA ASP A 257 -9.19 25.54 -9.30
C ASP A 257 -10.70 25.36 -9.03
N ALA A 258 -11.41 24.67 -9.92
CA ALA A 258 -12.85 24.47 -9.80
C ALA A 258 -13.23 23.59 -8.59
N MET A 259 -12.42 22.58 -8.25
CA MET A 259 -12.59 21.76 -7.03
C MET A 259 -12.35 22.58 -5.76
N THR A 260 -11.43 23.54 -5.79
CA THR A 260 -11.19 24.47 -4.67
C THR A 260 -12.40 25.36 -4.44
N VAL A 261 -12.91 25.98 -5.51
CA VAL A 261 -14.13 26.79 -5.45
C VAL A 261 -15.32 25.98 -4.93
N TYR A 262 -15.50 24.75 -5.44
CA TYR A 262 -16.59 23.87 -5.03
C TYR A 262 -16.53 23.55 -3.54
N ALA A 263 -15.35 23.20 -3.02
CA ALA A 263 -15.16 22.93 -1.60
C ALA A 263 -15.47 24.17 -0.75
N ASP A 264 -15.01 25.35 -1.17
CA ASP A 264 -15.25 26.60 -0.44
C ASP A 264 -16.73 27.01 -0.41
N GLN A 265 -17.48 26.75 -1.49
CA GLN A 265 -18.91 27.09 -1.59
C GLN A 265 -19.83 26.14 -0.79
N ASN A 266 -19.37 24.93 -0.48
CA ASN A 266 -20.19 23.89 0.15
C ASN A 266 -19.80 23.55 1.61
N LYS A 267 -18.86 24.32 2.19
CA LYS A 267 -18.42 24.20 3.60
C LYS A 267 -19.52 24.54 4.62
#